data_AF-A0A7S3UFW7-F1
#
_entry.id   AF-A0A7S3UFW7-F1
#
_cell.length_a   1.000
_cell.length_b   1.000
_cell.length_c   1.000
_cell.angle_alpha   90.00
_cell.angle_beta   90.00
_cell.angle_gamma   90.00
#
_symmetry.space_group_name_H-M   'P 1'
#
loop_
_entity.id
_entity.type
_entity.pdbx_description
1 polymer ?
#
loop_
_entity_poly.entity_id
_entity_poly.type
_entity_poly.pdbx_seq_one_letter_code
_entity_poly.pdbx_strand_id
1 'polypeptide(L)'
;MALGLITVFEQLMDGYRNEEARAAVFAAYVGSMDEDPEEYKKAAADLEAWAKEQSAESLVGFKEQNGAVPDALKAVSERAAAGEGFQYSKYFAVGMFRLLELSNASEPSTLEKLTEALGAKKSAVDKDLDIYRGLLSKLTAAKELMAEFLAREAKKKAEREAEKQEAAQKKEDATA
;
A
#
# COMPACT_ATOMS: atom_id res chain seq x y z
N MET A 1 -12.30 -3.30 -0.28
CA MET A 1 -11.73 -3.29 -1.65
C MET A 1 -10.32 -3.85 -1.54
N ALA A 2 -10.02 -4.95 -2.25
CA ALA A 2 -8.74 -5.66 -2.14
C ALA A 2 -7.54 -4.75 -2.43
N LEU A 3 -7.66 -3.89 -3.46
CA LEU A 3 -6.63 -2.92 -3.83
C LEU A 3 -6.16 -2.07 -2.65
N GLY A 4 -7.08 -1.51 -1.85
CA GLY A 4 -6.69 -0.67 -0.72
C GLY A 4 -6.08 -1.44 0.45
N LEU A 5 -6.47 -2.70 0.68
CA LEU A 5 -5.81 -3.55 1.68
C LEU A 5 -4.37 -3.82 1.29
N ILE A 6 -4.15 -4.27 0.05
CA ILE A 6 -2.83 -4.58 -0.48
C ILE A 6 -1.96 -3.32 -0.51
N THR A 7 -2.50 -2.19 -0.95
CA THR A 7 -1.78 -0.90 -0.93
C THR A 7 -1.28 -0.56 0.48
N VAL A 8 -2.14 -0.64 1.51
CA VAL A 8 -1.72 -0.37 2.90
C VAL A 8 -0.67 -1.38 3.36
N PHE A 9 -0.86 -2.66 3.05
CA PHE A 9 0.06 -3.72 3.44
C PHE A 9 1.45 -3.53 2.83
N GLU A 10 1.52 -3.26 1.53
CA GLU A 10 2.78 -3.02 0.82
C GLU A 10 3.51 -1.80 1.36
N GLN A 11 2.80 -0.69 1.62
CA GLN A 11 3.41 0.51 2.19
C GLN A 11 3.95 0.29 3.60
N LEU A 12 3.25 -0.49 4.41
CA LEU A 12 3.67 -0.86 5.76
C LEU A 12 4.89 -1.79 5.75
N MET A 13 4.92 -2.72 4.80
CA MET A 13 5.97 -3.74 4.67
C MET A 13 7.13 -3.29 3.76
N ASP A 14 7.06 -2.10 3.18
CA ASP A 14 8.17 -1.50 2.44
C ASP A 14 9.35 -1.24 3.41
N GLY A 15 10.51 -1.80 3.08
CA GLY A 15 11.68 -1.89 3.97
C GLY A 15 11.82 -3.22 4.73
N TYR A 16 10.83 -4.10 4.69
CA TYR A 16 10.95 -5.46 5.22
C TYR A 16 11.78 -6.34 4.27
N ARG A 17 12.98 -6.73 4.71
CA ARG A 17 14.02 -7.32 3.84
C ARG A 17 13.74 -8.75 3.38
N ASN A 18 12.95 -9.52 4.14
CA ASN A 18 12.66 -10.91 3.83
C ASN A 18 11.31 -11.01 3.13
N GLU A 19 11.34 -11.20 1.80
CA GLU A 19 10.14 -11.28 0.97
C GLU A 19 9.28 -12.51 1.28
N GLU A 20 9.88 -13.65 1.60
CA GLU A 20 9.17 -14.88 1.96
C GLU A 20 8.38 -14.67 3.27
N ALA A 21 9.02 -14.08 4.28
CA ALA A 21 8.36 -13.75 5.53
C ALA A 21 7.29 -12.65 5.34
N ARG A 22 7.51 -11.67 4.45
CA ARG A 22 6.47 -10.69 4.07
C ARG A 22 5.25 -11.39 3.48
N ALA A 23 5.45 -12.32 2.54
CA ALA A 23 4.38 -13.09 1.93
C ALA A 23 3.66 -13.97 2.96
N ALA A 24 4.40 -14.63 3.86
CA ALA A 24 3.85 -15.44 4.94
C ALA A 24 2.99 -14.62 5.92
N VAL A 25 3.41 -13.40 6.27
CA VAL A 25 2.64 -12.49 7.12
C VAL A 25 1.32 -12.11 6.44
N PHE A 26 1.35 -11.78 5.14
CA PHE A 26 0.12 -11.49 4.40
C PHE A 26 -0.82 -12.70 4.36
N ALA A 27 -0.28 -13.87 4.04
CA ALA A 27 -1.03 -15.11 3.96
C ALA A 27 -1.68 -15.48 5.31
N ALA A 28 -0.93 -15.33 6.41
CA ALA A 28 -1.45 -15.56 7.76
C ALA A 28 -2.53 -14.54 8.14
N TYR A 29 -2.37 -13.26 7.77
CA TYR A 29 -3.37 -12.22 8.04
C TYR A 29 -4.69 -12.50 7.30
N VAL A 30 -4.64 -12.75 5.99
CA VAL A 30 -5.85 -13.03 5.19
C VAL A 30 -6.46 -14.38 5.59
N GLY A 31 -5.63 -15.42 5.77
CA GLY A 31 -6.10 -16.74 6.21
C GLY A 31 -6.73 -16.74 7.61
N SER A 32 -6.35 -15.80 8.50
CA SER A 32 -7.01 -15.66 9.81
C SER A 32 -8.46 -15.17 9.74
N MET A 33 -8.88 -14.66 8.57
CA MET A 33 -10.24 -14.24 8.28
C MET A 33 -11.01 -15.29 7.47
N ASP A 34 -10.46 -16.50 7.31
CA ASP A 34 -10.99 -17.57 6.44
C ASP A 34 -11.12 -17.16 4.96
N GLU A 35 -10.24 -16.27 4.49
CA GLU A 35 -10.20 -15.78 3.11
C GLU A 35 -8.94 -16.26 2.37
N ASP A 36 -8.96 -16.23 1.03
CA ASP A 36 -7.83 -16.62 0.18
C ASP A 36 -6.92 -15.40 -0.14
N PRO A 37 -5.64 -15.41 0.28
CA PRO A 37 -4.67 -14.36 -0.05
C PRO A 37 -4.48 -14.14 -1.56
N GLU A 38 -4.58 -15.19 -2.37
CA GLU A 38 -4.38 -15.10 -3.82
C GLU A 38 -5.56 -14.42 -4.52
N GLU A 39 -6.79 -14.62 -4.02
CA GLU A 39 -7.97 -13.87 -4.51
C GLU A 39 -7.81 -12.36 -4.28
N TYR A 40 -7.29 -11.96 -3.12
CA TYR A 40 -7.00 -10.55 -2.84
C TYR A 40 -5.96 -9.97 -3.80
N LYS A 41 -4.85 -10.69 -4.01
CA LYS A 41 -3.79 -10.26 -4.93
C LYS A 41 -4.30 -10.13 -6.35
N LYS A 42 -5.06 -11.12 -6.82
CA LYS A 42 -5.65 -11.09 -8.15
C LYS A 42 -6.64 -9.93 -8.29
N ALA A 43 -7.56 -9.75 -7.35
CA ALA A 43 -8.54 -8.68 -7.40
C ALA A 43 -7.88 -7.29 -7.38
N ALA A 44 -6.81 -7.10 -6.60
CA ALA A 44 -6.04 -5.87 -6.62
C ALA A 44 -5.32 -5.66 -7.96
N ALA A 45 -4.65 -6.69 -8.49
CA ALA A 45 -3.95 -6.60 -9.78
C ALA A 45 -4.91 -6.28 -10.94
N ASP A 46 -6.09 -6.90 -10.96
CA ASP A 46 -7.13 -6.63 -11.95
C ASP A 46 -7.60 -5.16 -11.87
N LEU A 47 -7.84 -4.66 -10.64
CA LEU A 47 -8.18 -3.24 -10.40
C LEU A 47 -7.05 -2.29 -10.83
N GLU A 48 -5.79 -2.64 -10.55
CA GLU A 48 -4.64 -1.81 -10.93
C GLU A 48 -4.47 -1.74 -12.44
N ALA A 49 -4.56 -2.88 -13.13
CA ALA A 49 -4.45 -2.96 -14.58
C ALA A 49 -5.56 -2.14 -15.25
N TRP A 50 -6.81 -2.34 -14.80
CA TRP A 50 -7.94 -1.56 -15.30
C TRP A 50 -7.75 -0.05 -15.06
N ALA A 51 -7.36 0.36 -13.85
CA ALA A 51 -7.20 1.78 -13.50
C ALA A 51 -6.15 2.51 -14.34
N LYS A 52 -5.04 1.84 -14.67
CA LYS A 52 -3.96 2.40 -15.53
C LYS A 52 -4.42 2.73 -16.94
N GLU A 53 -5.51 2.12 -17.40
CA GLU A 53 -6.11 2.36 -18.71
C GLU A 53 -7.22 3.43 -18.68
N GLN A 54 -7.56 3.96 -17.50
CA GLN A 54 -8.64 4.93 -17.36
C GLN A 54 -8.14 6.38 -17.38
N SER A 55 -9.04 7.27 -17.80
CA SER A 55 -9.03 8.71 -17.53
C SER A 55 -9.91 9.04 -16.33
N ALA A 56 -9.91 10.30 -15.87
CA ALA A 56 -10.82 10.76 -14.83
C ALA A 56 -12.30 10.51 -15.19
N GLU A 57 -12.68 10.78 -16.43
CA GLU A 57 -14.05 10.62 -16.93
C GLU A 57 -14.47 9.15 -16.99
N SER A 58 -13.61 8.29 -17.54
CA SER A 58 -13.91 6.86 -17.69
C SER A 58 -13.87 6.12 -16.35
N LEU A 59 -12.97 6.49 -15.44
CA LEU A 59 -12.92 5.97 -14.08
C LEU A 59 -14.22 6.25 -13.31
N VAL A 60 -14.70 7.50 -13.35
CA VAL A 60 -15.98 7.88 -12.71
C VAL A 60 -17.16 7.25 -13.45
N GLY A 61 -17.08 7.17 -14.78
CA GLY A 61 -18.07 6.58 -15.67
C GLY A 61 -18.03 5.05 -15.75
N PHE A 62 -17.45 4.34 -14.77
CA PHE A 62 -17.30 2.88 -14.79
C PHE A 62 -18.62 2.12 -15.02
N LYS A 63 -19.76 2.72 -14.64
CA LYS A 63 -21.10 2.12 -14.82
C LYS A 63 -21.48 1.90 -16.29
N GLU A 64 -20.94 2.71 -17.19
CA GLU A 64 -21.18 2.61 -18.64
C GLU A 64 -20.25 1.59 -19.33
N GLN A 65 -19.23 1.09 -18.62
CA GLN A 65 -18.27 0.12 -19.14
C GLN A 65 -18.72 -1.31 -18.87
N ASN A 66 -18.20 -2.29 -19.61
CA ASN A 66 -18.45 -3.71 -19.37
C ASN A 66 -17.14 -4.44 -19.07
N GLY A 67 -17.20 -5.50 -18.27
CA GLY A 67 -16.04 -6.34 -17.93
C GLY A 67 -15.93 -6.55 -16.43
N ALA A 68 -15.08 -7.51 -16.04
CA ALA A 68 -15.03 -8.01 -14.67
C ALA A 68 -14.82 -6.90 -13.61
N VAL A 69 -13.95 -5.93 -13.86
CA VAL A 69 -13.69 -4.83 -12.92
C VAL A 69 -14.85 -3.82 -12.88
N PRO A 70 -15.30 -3.22 -14.01
CA PRO A 70 -16.50 -2.40 -14.03
C PRO A 70 -17.72 -3.07 -13.39
N ASP A 71 -17.98 -4.34 -13.71
CA ASP A 71 -19.15 -5.08 -13.20
C ASP A 71 -19.05 -5.30 -11.67
N ALA A 72 -17.85 -5.56 -11.14
CA ALA A 72 -17.63 -5.64 -9.70
C ALA A 72 -17.85 -4.28 -9.00
N LEU A 73 -17.40 -3.17 -9.60
CA LEU A 73 -17.63 -1.82 -9.07
C LEU A 73 -19.11 -1.44 -9.12
N LYS A 74 -19.84 -1.86 -10.17
CA LYS A 74 -21.31 -1.69 -10.26
C LYS A 74 -22.02 -2.44 -9.15
N ALA A 75 -21.68 -3.71 -8.94
CA ALA A 75 -22.26 -4.52 -7.86
C ALA A 75 -21.98 -3.94 -6.46
N VAL A 76 -20.85 -3.25 -6.27
CA VAL A 76 -20.57 -2.50 -5.04
C VAL A 76 -21.51 -1.28 -4.93
N SER A 77 -21.62 -0.48 -6.00
CA SER A 77 -22.49 0.70 -6.04
C SER A 77 -23.96 0.36 -5.78
N GLU A 78 -24.45 -0.72 -6.39
CA GLU A 78 -25.83 -1.20 -6.24
C GLU A 78 -26.12 -1.65 -4.80
N ARG A 79 -25.21 -2.42 -4.19
CA ARG A 79 -25.31 -2.81 -2.76
C ARG A 79 -25.31 -1.59 -1.83
N ALA A 80 -24.46 -0.60 -2.13
CA ALA A 80 -24.43 0.64 -1.36
C ALA A 80 -25.75 1.41 -1.47
N ALA A 81 -26.34 1.48 -2.67
CA ALA A 81 -27.63 2.13 -2.91
C ALA A 81 -28.80 1.39 -2.26
N ALA A 82 -28.78 0.04 -2.25
CA ALA A 82 -29.81 -0.78 -1.61
C ALA A 82 -29.78 -0.71 -0.07
N GLY A 83 -28.69 -0.21 0.53
CA GLY A 83 -28.49 -0.26 1.98
C GLY A 83 -28.24 -1.68 2.51
N GLU A 84 -28.00 -2.64 1.62
CA GLU A 84 -27.83 -4.06 1.93
C GLU A 84 -26.39 -4.48 1.62
N GLY A 85 -25.64 -4.91 2.64
CA GLY A 85 -24.37 -5.62 2.46
C GLY A 85 -23.15 -4.78 2.04
N PHE A 86 -23.28 -3.46 1.81
CA PHE A 86 -22.10 -2.59 1.65
C PHE A 86 -21.52 -2.20 3.00
N GLN A 87 -20.43 -2.86 3.39
CA GLN A 87 -19.63 -2.48 4.56
C GLN A 87 -18.44 -1.64 4.13
N TYR A 88 -18.57 -0.34 4.34
CA TYR A 88 -17.45 0.58 4.18
C TYR A 88 -16.32 0.21 5.14
N SER A 89 -15.08 0.26 4.65
CA SER A 89 -13.87 0.13 5.44
C SER A 89 -12.85 1.17 5.02
N LYS A 90 -11.87 1.46 5.87
CA LYS A 90 -10.74 2.35 5.53
C LYS A 90 -10.00 1.92 4.26
N TYR A 91 -9.93 0.62 3.98
CA TYR A 91 -9.34 0.08 2.75
C TYR A 91 -10.16 0.43 1.51
N PHE A 92 -11.45 0.75 1.65
CA PHE A 92 -12.25 1.28 0.56
C PHE A 92 -11.78 2.68 0.15
N ALA A 93 -11.55 3.59 1.12
CA ALA A 93 -10.97 4.90 0.86
C ALA A 93 -9.59 4.82 0.22
N VAL A 94 -8.68 4.04 0.80
CA VAL A 94 -7.32 3.89 0.24
C VAL A 94 -7.37 3.28 -1.16
N GLY A 95 -8.27 2.32 -1.41
CA GLY A 95 -8.48 1.73 -2.72
C GLY A 95 -8.95 2.76 -3.76
N MET A 96 -9.93 3.60 -3.43
CA MET A 96 -10.36 4.69 -4.32
C MET A 96 -9.24 5.69 -4.59
N PHE A 97 -8.48 6.08 -3.57
CA PHE A 97 -7.32 6.96 -3.75
C PHE A 97 -6.28 6.32 -4.67
N ARG A 98 -6.00 5.02 -4.51
CA ARG A 98 -5.08 4.28 -5.36
C ARG A 98 -5.56 4.20 -6.81
N LEU A 99 -6.85 4.01 -7.06
CA LEU A 99 -7.42 4.06 -8.42
C LEU A 99 -7.14 5.42 -9.09
N LEU A 100 -7.36 6.52 -8.36
CA LEU A 100 -7.11 7.89 -8.86
C LEU A 100 -5.63 8.13 -9.16
N GLU A 101 -4.73 7.65 -8.28
CA GLU A 101 -3.29 7.74 -8.52
C GLU A 101 -2.89 6.99 -9.79
N LEU A 102 -3.39 5.77 -9.99
CA LEU A 102 -3.05 4.91 -11.13
C LEU A 102 -3.59 5.44 -12.45
N SER A 103 -4.74 6.13 -12.44
CA SER A 103 -5.33 6.77 -13.61
C SER A 103 -4.85 8.21 -13.82
N ASN A 104 -3.89 8.69 -13.01
CA ASN A 104 -3.42 10.08 -13.00
C ASN A 104 -4.57 11.11 -12.90
N ALA A 105 -5.59 10.81 -12.09
CA ALA A 105 -6.84 11.58 -11.96
C ALA A 105 -7.05 12.15 -10.54
N SER A 106 -5.97 12.55 -9.87
CA SER A 106 -5.92 12.93 -8.45
C SER A 106 -6.59 14.27 -8.10
N GLU A 107 -7.42 14.83 -8.97
CA GLU A 107 -8.17 16.05 -8.67
C GLU A 107 -9.24 15.79 -7.58
N PRO A 108 -9.46 16.74 -6.64
CA PRO A 108 -10.48 16.58 -5.60
C PRO A 108 -11.88 16.34 -6.15
N SER A 109 -12.21 16.94 -7.28
CA SER A 109 -13.48 16.81 -7.99
C SER A 109 -13.71 15.37 -8.50
N THR A 110 -12.66 14.68 -8.94
CA THR A 110 -12.74 13.29 -9.39
C THR A 110 -12.98 12.36 -8.21
N LEU A 111 -12.31 12.59 -7.08
CA LEU A 111 -12.53 11.82 -5.85
C LEU A 111 -13.99 11.95 -5.36
N GLU A 112 -14.53 13.16 -5.39
CA GLU A 112 -15.93 13.43 -5.01
C GLU A 112 -16.89 12.64 -5.89
N LYS A 113 -16.75 12.76 -7.21
CA LYS A 113 -17.60 12.03 -8.17
C LYS A 113 -17.47 10.51 -8.06
N LEU A 114 -16.25 10.00 -7.88
CA LEU A 114 -16.01 8.56 -7.70
C LEU A 114 -16.61 8.04 -6.39
N THR A 115 -16.51 8.83 -5.32
CA THR A 115 -17.10 8.51 -4.02
C THR A 115 -18.62 8.41 -4.11
N GLU A 116 -19.25 9.36 -4.78
CA GLU A 116 -20.69 9.35 -5.06
C GLU A 116 -21.08 8.16 -5.94
N ALA A 117 -20.34 7.91 -7.02
CA ALA A 117 -20.62 6.82 -7.95
C ALA A 117 -20.54 5.43 -7.28
N LEU A 118 -19.68 5.27 -6.28
CA LEU A 118 -19.54 4.05 -5.47
C LEU A 118 -20.48 3.99 -4.25
N GLY A 119 -21.28 5.03 -4.01
CA GLY A 119 -22.24 5.07 -2.91
C GLY A 119 -21.60 5.23 -1.52
N ALA A 120 -20.36 5.72 -1.44
CA ALA A 120 -19.68 5.96 -0.19
C ALA A 120 -19.94 7.38 0.35
N LYS A 121 -19.80 7.57 1.67
CA LYS A 121 -19.94 8.88 2.30
C LYS A 121 -18.64 9.66 2.19
N LYS A 122 -18.66 10.83 1.52
CA LYS A 122 -17.49 11.71 1.37
C LYS A 122 -16.78 12.00 2.70
N SER A 123 -17.53 12.31 3.76
CA SER A 123 -16.95 12.58 5.08
C SER A 123 -16.20 11.39 5.69
N ALA A 124 -16.62 10.15 5.41
CA ALA A 124 -15.91 8.95 5.86
C ALA A 124 -14.62 8.75 5.04
N VAL A 125 -14.70 8.97 3.73
CA VAL A 125 -13.56 8.90 2.82
C VAL A 125 -12.49 9.92 3.18
N ASP A 126 -12.86 11.20 3.33
CA ASP A 126 -11.92 12.26 3.70
C ASP A 126 -11.21 11.95 5.02
N LYS A 127 -11.96 11.52 6.04
CA LYS A 127 -11.41 11.14 7.34
C LYS A 127 -10.40 10.00 7.24
N ASP A 128 -10.72 8.93 6.52
CA ASP A 128 -9.84 7.78 6.42
C ASP A 128 -8.60 8.06 5.55
N LEU A 129 -8.72 8.95 4.54
CA LEU A 129 -7.58 9.44 3.78
C LEU A 129 -6.66 10.34 4.61
N ASP A 130 -7.21 11.18 5.49
CA ASP A 130 -6.40 11.97 6.42
C ASP A 130 -5.61 11.08 7.39
N ILE A 131 -6.26 10.05 7.92
CA ILE A 131 -5.60 9.04 8.76
C ILE A 131 -4.50 8.32 7.96
N TYR A 132 -4.80 7.92 6.72
CA TYR A 132 -3.84 7.24 5.85
C TYR A 132 -2.61 8.11 5.54
N ARG A 133 -2.79 9.39 5.21
CA ARG A 133 -1.69 10.35 5.03
C ARG A 133 -0.84 10.48 6.29
N GLY A 134 -1.48 10.54 7.46
CA GLY A 134 -0.79 10.56 8.74
C GLY A 134 0.02 9.29 9.02
N LEU A 135 -0.50 8.12 8.62
CA LEU A 135 0.24 6.85 8.69
C LEU A 135 1.47 6.87 7.78
N LEU A 136 1.32 7.27 6.51
CA LEU A 136 2.43 7.33 5.54
C LEU A 136 3.55 8.25 6.04
N SER A 137 3.20 9.44 6.55
CA SER A 137 4.18 10.37 7.10
C SER A 137 5.01 9.75 8.24
N LYS A 138 4.36 9.01 9.14
CA LYS A 138 5.05 8.30 10.24
C LYS A 138 5.94 7.17 9.72
N LEU A 139 5.49 6.42 8.71
CA LEU A 139 6.28 5.35 8.11
C LEU A 139 7.54 5.89 7.43
N THR A 140 7.42 7.00 6.68
CA THR A 140 8.58 7.66 6.05
C THR A 140 9.59 8.11 7.10
N ALA A 141 9.14 8.81 8.15
CA ALA A 141 10.04 9.25 9.23
C ALA A 141 10.72 8.07 9.94
N ALA A 142 10.00 6.97 10.17
CA ALA A 142 10.58 5.77 10.77
C ALA A 142 11.63 5.10 9.88
N LYS A 143 11.40 5.05 8.55
CA LYS A 143 12.35 4.50 7.58
C LYS A 143 13.64 5.32 7.52
N GLU A 144 13.52 6.65 7.51
CA GLU A 144 14.67 7.57 7.53
C GLU A 144 15.51 7.35 8.80
N LEU A 145 14.87 7.34 9.98
CA LEU A 145 15.55 7.08 11.25
C LEU A 145 16.25 5.72 11.28
N MET A 146 15.62 4.68 10.73
CA MET A 146 16.20 3.35 10.65
C MET A 146 17.41 3.30 9.70
N ALA A 147 17.32 3.98 8.56
CA ALA A 147 18.44 4.09 7.62
C ALA A 147 19.64 4.80 8.25
N GLU A 148 19.42 5.91 8.96
CA GLU A 148 20.47 6.62 9.71
C GLU A 148 21.11 5.74 10.79
N PHE A 149 20.29 5.01 11.55
CA PHE A 149 20.77 4.09 12.57
C PHE A 149 21.68 3.00 11.97
N LEU A 150 21.24 2.37 10.88
CA LEU A 150 21.99 1.32 10.19
C LEU A 150 23.29 1.84 9.58
N ALA A 151 23.28 3.03 8.98
CA ALA A 151 24.48 3.65 8.42
C ALA A 151 25.52 3.94 9.53
N ARG A 152 25.05 4.42 10.69
CA ARG A 152 25.92 4.68 11.84
C ARG A 152 26.53 3.39 12.40
N GLU A 153 25.75 2.33 12.53
CA GLU A 153 26.25 1.03 13.01
C GLU A 153 27.22 0.39 12.02
N ALA A 154 26.96 0.50 10.71
CA ALA A 154 27.88 0.04 9.67
C ALA A 154 29.22 0.79 9.72
N LYS A 155 29.19 2.13 9.89
CA LYS A 155 30.40 2.94 10.04
C LYS A 155 31.22 2.53 11.26
N LYS A 156 30.59 2.41 12.43
CA LYS A 156 31.27 1.96 13.66
C LYS A 156 31.87 0.56 13.51
N LYS A 157 31.19 -0.34 12.80
CA LYS A 157 31.68 -1.69 12.56
C LYS A 157 32.93 -1.65 11.66
N ALA A 158 32.89 -0.89 10.57
CA ALA A 158 34.02 -0.71 9.66
C ALA A 158 35.24 -0.08 10.37
N GLU A 159 35.03 0.93 11.22
CA GLU A 159 36.09 1.54 12.03
C GLU A 159 36.75 0.50 12.97
N ARG A 160 35.95 -0.30 13.68
CA ARG A 160 36.47 -1.37 14.56
C ARG A 160 37.22 -2.46 13.80
N GLU A 161 36.79 -2.78 12.57
CA GLU A 161 37.47 -3.76 11.72
C GLU A 161 38.80 -3.20 11.19
N ALA A 162 38.85 -1.94 10.78
CA ALA A 162 40.07 -1.25 10.37
C ALA A 162 41.08 -1.16 11.53
N GLU A 163 40.65 -0.75 12.72
CA GLU A 163 41.53 -0.68 13.91
C GLU A 163 42.12 -2.05 14.26
N LYS A 164 41.34 -3.14 14.12
CA LYS A 164 41.83 -4.51 14.35
C LYS A 164 42.86 -4.94 13.29
N GLN A 165 42.65 -4.57 12.03
CA GLN A 165 43.58 -4.86 10.95
C GLN A 165 44.90 -4.10 11.12
N GLU A 166 44.84 -2.81 11.45
CA GLU A 166 46.03 -2.00 11.75
C GLU A 166 46.80 -2.52 12.96
N ALA A 167 46.10 -2.95 14.02
CA ALA A 167 46.72 -3.53 15.19
C ALA A 167 47.36 -4.90 14.91
N ALA A 168 46.83 -5.69 13.97
CA ALA A 168 47.41 -6.95 13.55
C ALA A 168 48.68 -6.74 12.70
N GLN A 169 48.63 -5.82 11.72
CA GLN A 169 49.79 -5.47 10.89
C GLN A 169 50.97 -4.94 11.72
N LYS A 170 50.70 -4.04 12.68
CA LYS A 170 51.75 -3.52 13.59
C LYS A 170 52.40 -4.60 14.46
N LYS A 171 51.71 -5.70 14.75
CA LYS A 171 52.29 -6.83 15.50
C LYS A 171 53.16 -7.72 14.61
N GLU A 172 52.76 -7.95 13.37
CA GLU A 172 53.55 -8.71 12.39
C GLU A 172 54.86 -7.99 12.04
N ASP A 173 54.82 -6.67 11.78
CA ASP A 173 56.03 -5.88 11.50
C ASP A 173 56.98 -5.77 12.70
N ALA A 174 56.49 -5.94 13.93
CA ALA A 174 57.32 -5.90 15.14
C ALA A 174 57.97 -7.25 15.49
N THR A 175 57.61 -8.33 14.78
CA THR A 175 58.16 -9.68 14.99
C THR A 175 59.01 -10.20 13.82
N ALA A 176 59.13 -9.42 12.75
CA ALA A 176 60.06 -9.63 11.63
C ALA A 176 61.39 -8.90 11.85
#